data_AF-A0A820NJY9-F1
#
_entry.id   AF-A0A820NJY9-F1
#
_cell.length_a   1.000
_cell.length_b   1.000
_cell.length_c   1.000
_cell.angle_alpha   90.00
_cell.angle_beta   90.00
_cell.angle_gamma   90.00
#
_symmetry.space_group_name_H-M   'P 1'
#
loop_
_entity.id
_entity.type
_entity.pdbx_description
1 polymer ?
#
loop_
_entity_poly.entity_id
_entity_poly.type
_entity_poly.pdbx_seq_one_letter_code
_entity_poly.pdbx_strand_id
1 'polypeptide(L)'
;MLHYDYDPESILVDFESGTLKSTKAVFPDAIQIGCLFHFGQCLWRELQSLGLQKKYIDNDKFRINVKKLMSLAFVPVNDVIKG
;
A
#
# COMPACT_ATOMS: atom_id res chain seq x y z
N MET A 1 2.20 9.59 -31.32
CA MET A 1 2.56 9.55 -29.88
C MET A 1 2.04 10.82 -29.26
N LEU A 2 1.17 10.72 -28.25
CA LEU A 2 0.69 11.90 -27.53
C LEU A 2 1.86 12.46 -26.71
N HIS A 3 2.37 13.62 -27.11
CA HIS A 3 3.28 14.42 -26.29
C HIS A 3 2.46 15.03 -25.16
N TYR A 4 2.50 14.40 -24.00
CA TYR A 4 1.97 14.97 -22.78
C TYR A 4 3.11 15.66 -22.03
N ASP A 5 3.09 16.99 -21.99
CA ASP A 5 3.92 17.82 -21.09
C ASP A 5 3.37 17.73 -19.66
N TYR A 6 3.33 16.51 -19.12
CA TYR A 6 3.04 16.30 -17.70
C TYR A 6 4.33 15.90 -17.00
N ASP A 7 4.74 16.72 -16.04
CA ASP A 7 5.86 16.46 -15.14
C ASP A 7 5.35 16.37 -13.70
N PRO A 8 4.70 15.26 -13.31
CA PRO A 8 4.15 15.12 -11.97
C PRO A 8 5.28 14.94 -10.95
N GLU A 9 5.23 15.70 -9.86
CA GLU A 9 6.13 15.50 -8.72
C GLU A 9 5.94 14.12 -8.07
N SER A 10 4.69 13.65 -8.00
CA SER A 10 4.37 12.34 -7.43
C SER A 10 3.18 11.68 -8.12
N ILE A 11 3.15 10.34 -8.04
CA ILE A 11 2.10 9.48 -8.58
C ILE A 11 1.65 8.53 -7.47
N LEU A 12 0.37 8.59 -7.12
CA LEU A 12 -0.26 7.61 -6.24
C LEU A 12 -0.55 6.34 -7.05
N VAL A 13 0.05 5.22 -6.67
CA VAL A 13 -0.04 3.96 -7.42
C VAL A 13 -0.68 2.87 -6.58
N ASP A 14 -1.46 2.01 -7.22
CA ASP A 14 -1.71 0.69 -6.67
C ASP A 14 -0.43 -0.16 -6.73
N PHE A 15 -0.34 -1.20 -5.90
CA PHE A 15 0.88 -2.01 -5.76
C PHE A 15 1.02 -3.05 -6.90
N GLU A 16 0.28 -2.90 -8.00
CA GLU A 16 0.35 -3.83 -9.11
C GLU A 16 1.62 -3.61 -9.93
N SER A 17 2.30 -4.70 -10.25
CA SER A 17 3.59 -4.63 -10.97
C SER A 17 3.49 -3.95 -12.33
N GLY A 18 2.35 -4.04 -13.00
CA GLY A 18 2.09 -3.36 -14.27
C GLY A 18 2.08 -1.84 -14.10
N THR A 19 1.30 -1.34 -13.16
CA THR A 19 1.18 0.08 -12.82
C THR A 19 2.51 0.67 -12.36
N LEU A 20 3.22 -0.02 -11.47
CA LEU A 20 4.54 0.42 -10.99
C LEU A 20 5.55 0.58 -12.13
N LYS A 21 5.60 -0.40 -13.04
CA LYS A 21 6.52 -0.39 -14.19
C LYS A 21 6.15 0.66 -15.22
N SER A 22 4.86 0.76 -15.59
CA SER A 22 4.41 1.69 -16.62
C SER A 22 4.58 3.14 -16.18
N THR A 23 4.21 3.46 -14.94
CA THR A 23 4.38 4.82 -14.39
C THR A 23 5.85 5.20 -14.28
N LYS A 24 6.74 4.27 -13.89
CA LYS A 24 8.20 4.53 -13.87
C LYS A 24 8.79 4.74 -15.26
N ALA A 25 8.27 4.02 -16.26
CA ALA A 25 8.75 4.12 -17.63
C ALA A 25 8.35 5.46 -18.30
N VAL A 26 7.16 5.98 -17.97
CA VAL A 26 6.64 7.23 -18.53
C VAL A 26 7.10 8.45 -17.73
N PHE A 27 7.13 8.35 -16.40
CA PHE A 27 7.50 9.45 -15.49
C PHE A 27 8.64 8.99 -14.57
N PRO A 28 9.89 8.90 -15.08
CA PRO A 28 11.02 8.35 -14.34
C PRO A 28 11.38 9.17 -13.09
N ASP A 29 11.14 10.48 -13.11
CA ASP A 29 11.51 11.40 -12.03
C ASP A 29 10.40 11.58 -10.98
N ALA A 30 9.17 11.17 -11.30
CA ALA A 30 8.05 11.25 -10.37
C ALA A 30 8.22 10.28 -9.19
N ILE A 31 7.88 10.74 -7.99
CA ILE A 31 7.88 9.92 -6.78
C ILE A 31 6.66 9.01 -6.79
N GLN A 32 6.88 7.69 -6.74
CA GLN A 32 5.78 6.73 -6.59
C GLN A 32 5.39 6.59 -5.12
N ILE A 33 4.13 6.88 -4.82
CA ILE A 33 3.55 6.76 -3.47
C ILE A 33 2.55 5.61 -3.50
N GLY A 34 2.72 4.64 -2.60
CA GLY A 34 1.77 3.54 -2.47
C GLY A 34 0.42 3.99 -1.93
N CYS A 35 -0.67 3.53 -2.54
CA CYS A 35 -2.02 3.88 -2.10
C CYS A 35 -2.44 3.10 -0.83
N LEU A 36 -2.56 3.79 0.31
CA LEU A 36 -2.98 3.18 1.58
C LEU A 36 -4.37 2.53 1.50
N PHE A 37 -5.30 3.14 0.77
CA PHE A 37 -6.65 2.58 0.59
C PHE A 37 -6.58 1.22 -0.10
N HIS A 38 -5.86 1.12 -1.22
CA HIS A 38 -5.67 -0.15 -1.92
C HIS A 38 -4.91 -1.17 -1.07
N PHE A 39 -3.91 -0.75 -0.31
CA PHE A 39 -3.22 -1.63 0.64
C PHE A 39 -4.16 -2.21 1.70
N GLY A 40 -5.05 -1.39 2.26
CA GLY A 40 -6.08 -1.85 3.20
C GLY A 40 -7.05 -2.85 2.57
N GLN A 41 -7.43 -2.64 1.31
CA GLN A 41 -8.26 -3.59 0.56
C GLN A 41 -7.53 -4.93 0.34
N CYS A 42 -6.23 -4.91 0.00
CA CYS A 42 -5.41 -6.12 -0.12
C CYS A 42 -5.35 -6.89 1.21
N LEU A 43 -5.08 -6.19 2.31
CA LEU A 43 -5.02 -6.80 3.65
C LEU A 43 -6.37 -7.39 4.06
N TRP A 44 -7.47 -6.71 3.75
CA TRP A 44 -8.81 -7.21 4.05
C TRP A 44 -9.13 -8.49 3.26
N ARG A 45 -8.83 -8.51 1.96
CA ARG A 45 -9.00 -9.73 1.13
C ARG A 45 -8.17 -10.89 1.66
N GLU A 46 -6.95 -10.63 2.13
CA GLU A 46 -6.10 -11.67 2.72
C GLU A 46 -6.66 -12.19 4.06
N LEU A 47 -7.20 -11.31 4.90
CA LEU A 47 -7.89 -11.77 6.12
C LEU A 47 -9.10 -12.64 5.79
N GLN A 48 -9.83 -12.32 4.73
CA GLN A 48 -10.96 -13.13 4.28
C GLN A 48 -10.51 -14.49 3.72
N SER A 49 -9.45 -14.52 2.90
CA SER A 49 -8.91 -15.76 2.34
C SER A 49 -8.43 -16.73 3.43
N LEU A 50 -7.89 -16.19 4.53
CA LEU A 50 -7.47 -16.93 5.72
C LEU A 50 -8.63 -17.29 6.67
N GLY A 51 -9.87 -16.90 6.37
CA GLY A 51 -11.02 -17.13 7.26
C GLY A 51 -11.01 -16.30 8.54
N LEU A 52 -10.17 -15.26 8.63
CA LEU A 52 -9.96 -14.42 9.81
C LEU A 52 -10.96 -13.27 9.95
N GLN A 53 -11.86 -13.08 9.00
CA GLN A 53 -12.87 -12.02 9.00
C GLN A 53 -13.68 -11.93 10.30
N LYS A 54 -14.17 -13.07 10.81
CA LYS A 54 -14.94 -13.11 12.06
C LYS A 54 -14.06 -12.72 13.25
N LYS A 55 -12.83 -13.20 13.30
CA LYS A 55 -11.86 -12.83 14.34
C LYS A 55 -11.53 -11.34 14.31
N TYR A 56 -11.43 -10.74 13.13
CA TYR A 56 -11.25 -9.31 12.97
C TYR A 56 -12.45 -8.49 13.47
N ILE A 57 -13.67 -8.96 13.23
CA ILE A 57 -14.90 -8.31 13.69
C ILE A 57 -15.10 -8.48 15.19
N ASP A 58 -14.85 -9.66 15.76
CA ASP A 58 -15.23 -9.97 17.13
C ASP A 58 -14.11 -9.71 18.17
N ASN A 59 -12.86 -9.53 17.74
CA ASN A 59 -11.71 -9.38 18.64
C ASN A 59 -10.95 -8.06 18.39
N ASP A 60 -11.15 -7.09 19.29
CA ASP A 60 -10.52 -5.76 19.20
C ASP A 60 -8.98 -5.82 19.23
N LYS A 61 -8.38 -6.69 20.06
CA LYS A 61 -6.92 -6.82 20.13
C LYS A 61 -6.35 -7.32 18.80
N PHE A 62 -7.00 -8.29 18.18
CA PHE A 62 -6.64 -8.79 16.86
C PHE A 62 -6.83 -7.70 15.79
N ARG A 63 -7.96 -6.99 15.81
CA ARG A 63 -8.23 -5.86 14.91
C ARG A 63 -7.17 -4.77 15.00
N ILE A 64 -6.77 -4.40 16.22
CA ILE A 64 -5.72 -3.42 16.47
C ILE A 64 -4.38 -3.91 15.91
N ASN A 65 -4.02 -5.18 16.11
CA ASN A 65 -2.78 -5.74 15.57
C ASN A 65 -2.76 -5.72 14.04
N VAL A 66 -3.88 -6.02 13.38
CA VAL A 66 -4.00 -5.87 11.92
C VAL A 66 -3.82 -4.41 11.50
N LYS A 67 -4.45 -3.46 12.20
CA LYS A 67 -4.27 -2.03 11.92
C LYS A 67 -2.82 -1.57 12.14
N LYS A 68 -2.11 -2.16 13.10
CA LYS A 68 -0.68 -1.91 13.30
C LYS A 68 0.16 -2.37 12.10
N LEU A 69 -0.18 -3.51 11.47
CA LEU A 69 0.47 -3.92 10.22
C LEU A 69 0.33 -2.87 9.13
N MET A 70 -0.87 -2.28 8.97
CA MET A 70 -1.06 -1.17 8.04
C MET A 70 -0.23 0.06 8.42
N SER A 71 -0.09 0.34 9.71
CA SER A 71 0.66 1.52 10.19
C SER A 71 2.17 1.44 9.95
N LEU A 72 2.72 0.26 9.68
CA LEU A 72 4.15 0.09 9.38
C LEU A 72 4.59 0.90 8.15
N ALA A 73 3.67 1.20 7.23
CA ALA A 73 3.95 2.07 6.08
C ALA A 73 4.38 3.50 6.47
N PHE A 74 4.13 3.92 7.72
CA PHE A 74 4.47 5.23 8.25
C PHE A 74 5.64 5.20 9.23
N VAL A 75 6.19 4.02 9.52
CA VAL A 75 7.34 3.87 10.41
C VAL A 75 8.61 4.09 9.59
N PRO A 76 9.54 4.98 10.01
CA PRO A 76 10.82 5.14 9.34
C PRO A 76 11.54 3.79 9.24
N VAL A 77 12.15 3.49 8.09
CA VAL A 77 12.79 2.19 7.82
C VAL A 77 13.79 1.80 8.91
N ASN A 78 14.53 2.78 9.45
CA ASN A 78 15.51 2.56 10.50
C ASN A 78 14.91 2.12 11.85
N ASP A 79 13.62 2.36 12.06
CA ASP A 79 12.90 2.00 13.28
C ASP A 79 12.19 0.63 13.16
N VAL A 80 12.07 0.08 11.95
CA VAL A 80 11.43 -1.22 11.69
C VAL A 80 12.31 -2.39 12.15
N ILE A 81 13.63 -2.24 12.15
CA ILE A 81 14.60 -3.32 12.48
C ILE A 81 14.69 -3.56 14.00
N LYS A 82 14.15 -2.68 14.84
CA LYS A 82 14.20 -2.78 16.31
C LYS A 82 12.98 -3.49 16.93
N GLY A 83 12.25 -4.29 16.16
CA GLY A 83 11.07 -5.05 16.58
C GLY A 83 11.38 -6.43 17.17
#